data_AF-A0AAE4Q4J0-F1
#
_entry.id   AF-A0AAE4Q4J0-F1
#
_cell.length_a   1.000
_cell.length_b   1.000
_cell.length_c   1.000
_cell.angle_alpha   90.00
_cell.angle_beta   90.00
_cell.angle_gamma   90.00
#
_symmetry.space_group_name_H-M   'P 1'
#
loop_
_entity.id
_entity.type
_entity.pdbx_description
1 polymer ?
#
loop_
_entity_poly.entity_id
_entity_poly.type
_entity_poly.pdbx_seq_one_letter_code
_entity_poly.pdbx_strand_id
1 'polypeptide(L)'
;MTQDPIENLKLAKRGPIVSIVAYLLLSVAKLLAGYLLNASSLIADGFNNLSDIVGNVALLIGLHLASQPADANHKFGHWKIEDLSSLITSFIMFLVGFQVLIQTLQSIFSGQQTQIDPFGAIVGIISAFIMLLVYTFNKRLSKRVKSSALVAASKDNLSDAVTSLGTSVAIVAASLQLPIIDRIAAIIITFFILKTAFDIFMKSSFSLSDGFDSRHLKKYEKAILKIPKIVAVKSQRGRTYGSNVYLDIVLEMNPDLSVYESHAITEQVEQLLSEQFSVYDIDIHVEPAVIPEDEIFENVAKKLYRNEKLILSKVPDYDHYIAKSFQLIDKDGHISNYEEFLNQATYYPSNFDSFNIQSISQKTKLVTYHLNGNHHTSIWRRHETWCLIFHQITPIYQNQSRKHHYRIIKS
;
A
#
# COMPACT_ATOMS: atom_id res chain seq x y z
N MET A 1 -10.65 4.97 -18.02
CA MET A 1 -9.45 5.40 -17.28
C MET A 1 -8.27 4.81 -18.01
N THR A 2 -7.24 5.58 -18.34
CA THR A 2 -5.96 5.00 -18.73
C THR A 2 -5.41 4.34 -17.47
N GLN A 3 -5.55 3.02 -17.38
CA GLN A 3 -5.06 2.23 -16.24
C GLN A 3 -3.53 2.28 -16.14
N ASP A 4 -2.85 2.72 -17.20
CA ASP A 4 -1.40 2.89 -17.23
C ASP A 4 -0.97 4.20 -16.54
N PRO A 5 -0.23 4.13 -15.42
CA PRO A 5 0.32 5.30 -14.76
C PRO A 5 1.27 6.11 -15.68
N ILE A 6 1.88 5.48 -16.71
CA ILE A 6 2.88 6.13 -17.58
C ILE A 6 2.16 7.11 -18.49
N GLU A 7 1.01 6.69 -19.03
CA GLU A 7 0.14 7.55 -19.83
C GLU A 7 -0.37 8.75 -19.02
N ASN A 8 -0.71 8.54 -17.75
CA ASN A 8 -1.12 9.62 -16.85
C ASN A 8 -0.01 10.66 -16.68
N LEU A 9 1.25 10.24 -16.50
CA LEU A 9 2.39 11.18 -16.46
C LEU A 9 2.64 11.87 -17.80
N LYS A 10 2.52 11.15 -18.93
CA LYS A 10 2.62 11.77 -20.26
C LYS A 10 1.56 12.83 -20.47
N LEU A 11 0.33 12.60 -19.99
CA LEU A 11 -0.75 13.59 -20.00
C LEU A 11 -0.47 14.75 -19.05
N ALA A 12 0.14 14.51 -17.88
CA ALA A 12 0.49 15.55 -16.91
C ALA A 12 1.41 16.62 -17.51
N LYS A 13 2.30 16.27 -18.47
CA LYS A 13 3.19 17.21 -19.17
C LYS A 13 2.46 18.36 -19.86
N ARG A 14 1.18 18.18 -20.24
CA ARG A 14 0.38 19.26 -20.84
C ARG A 14 0.21 20.45 -19.90
N GLY A 15 0.16 20.20 -18.60
CA GLY A 15 -0.03 21.25 -17.60
C GLY A 15 1.10 22.28 -17.59
N PRO A 16 2.36 21.88 -17.36
CA PRO A 16 3.48 22.80 -17.42
C PRO A 16 3.65 23.48 -18.78
N ILE A 17 3.32 22.80 -19.89
CA ILE A 17 3.34 23.42 -21.23
C ILE A 17 2.35 24.60 -21.29
N VAL A 18 1.11 24.40 -20.81
CA VAL A 18 0.11 25.48 -20.77
C VAL A 18 0.58 26.62 -19.87
N SER A 19 1.17 26.31 -18.71
CA SER A 19 1.76 27.33 -17.83
C SER A 19 2.88 28.11 -18.52
N ILE A 20 3.84 27.43 -19.15
CA ILE A 20 4.97 28.07 -19.86
C ILE A 20 4.47 29.01 -20.95
N VAL A 21 3.51 28.57 -21.76
CA VAL A 21 2.93 29.40 -22.82
C VAL A 21 2.24 30.63 -22.23
N ALA A 22 1.45 30.46 -21.16
CA ALA A 22 0.78 31.57 -20.50
C ALA A 22 1.77 32.57 -19.90
N TYR A 23 2.78 32.09 -19.16
CA TYR A 23 3.82 32.94 -18.59
C TYR A 23 4.62 33.67 -19.67
N LEU A 24 4.97 33.00 -20.78
CA LEU A 24 5.68 33.62 -21.89
C LEU A 24 4.88 34.76 -22.52
N LEU A 25 3.59 34.52 -22.79
CA LEU A 25 2.70 35.54 -23.34
C LEU A 25 2.53 36.72 -22.37
N LEU A 26 2.35 36.43 -21.07
CA LEU A 26 2.23 37.45 -20.03
C LEU A 26 3.52 38.27 -19.88
N SER A 27 4.69 37.62 -19.81
CA SER A 27 5.99 38.31 -19.73
C SER A 27 6.20 39.23 -20.92
N VAL A 28 5.98 38.76 -22.15
CA VAL A 28 6.14 39.59 -23.35
C VAL A 28 5.18 40.76 -23.32
N ALA A 29 3.90 40.53 -23.01
CA ALA A 29 2.90 41.59 -22.93
C ALA A 29 3.23 42.63 -21.85
N LYS A 30 3.62 42.20 -20.65
CA LYS A 30 4.00 43.06 -19.52
C LYS A 30 5.26 43.86 -19.81
N LEU A 31 6.29 43.26 -20.39
CA LEU A 31 7.55 43.95 -20.72
C LEU A 31 7.36 44.99 -21.84
N LEU A 32 6.60 44.65 -22.89
CA LEU A 32 6.28 45.60 -23.96
C LEU A 32 5.42 46.75 -23.45
N ALA A 33 4.36 46.46 -22.70
CA ALA A 33 3.53 47.49 -22.08
C ALA A 33 4.34 48.35 -21.09
N GLY A 34 5.19 47.73 -20.28
CA GLY A 34 6.08 48.41 -19.34
C GLY A 34 7.03 49.39 -20.02
N TYR A 35 7.64 48.99 -21.15
CA TYR A 35 8.52 49.87 -21.92
C TYR A 35 7.75 51.00 -22.61
N LEU A 36 6.64 50.69 -23.28
CA LEU A 36 5.84 51.68 -24.02
C LEU A 36 5.16 52.70 -23.09
N LEU A 37 4.74 52.27 -21.90
CA LEU A 37 4.01 53.08 -20.93
C LEU A 37 4.93 53.66 -19.83
N ASN A 38 6.25 53.43 -19.91
CA ASN A 38 7.24 53.80 -18.88
C ASN A 38 6.86 53.34 -17.46
N ALA A 39 6.31 52.12 -17.39
CA ALA A 39 5.66 51.58 -16.22
C ALA A 39 6.59 50.55 -15.55
N SER A 40 7.36 51.02 -14.57
CA SER A 40 8.42 50.24 -13.88
C SER A 40 7.87 48.98 -13.18
N SER A 41 6.63 49.05 -12.70
CA SER A 41 5.95 47.96 -12.00
C SER A 41 5.68 46.77 -12.93
N LEU A 42 5.26 47.01 -14.18
CA LEU A 42 5.05 45.96 -15.18
C LEU A 42 6.36 45.34 -15.65
N ILE A 43 7.44 46.13 -15.72
CA ILE A 43 8.75 45.59 -16.11
C ILE A 43 9.22 44.58 -15.06
N ALA A 44 9.17 44.95 -13.78
CA ALA A 44 9.53 44.06 -12.68
C ALA A 44 8.66 42.78 -12.67
N ASP A 45 7.35 42.94 -12.83
CA ASP A 45 6.41 41.82 -12.87
C ASP A 45 6.61 40.91 -14.10
N GLY A 46 6.95 41.49 -15.26
CA GLY A 46 7.31 40.74 -16.46
C GLY A 46 8.57 39.87 -16.30
N PHE A 47 9.57 40.36 -15.56
CA PHE A 47 10.75 39.57 -15.20
C PHE A 47 10.47 38.50 -14.14
N ASN A 48 9.55 38.74 -13.20
CA ASN A 48 9.12 37.71 -12.26
C ASN A 48 8.49 36.52 -12.98
N ASN A 49 7.55 36.78 -13.91
CA ASN A 49 6.94 35.75 -14.75
C ASN A 49 7.98 34.94 -15.56
N LEU A 50 9.16 35.49 -15.87
CA LEU A 50 10.24 34.75 -16.54
C LEU A 50 10.86 33.69 -15.61
N SER A 51 10.96 33.97 -14.31
CA SER A 51 11.42 33.00 -13.31
C SER A 51 10.46 31.81 -13.19
N ASP A 52 9.16 32.06 -13.31
CA ASP A 52 8.15 31.00 -13.27
C ASP A 52 8.22 30.08 -14.50
N ILE A 53 8.64 30.61 -15.66
CA ILE A 53 8.94 29.79 -16.84
C ILE A 53 10.04 28.79 -16.53
N VAL A 54 11.12 29.23 -15.87
CA VAL A 54 12.23 28.34 -15.48
C VAL A 54 11.74 27.25 -14.54
N GLY A 55 10.91 27.59 -13.55
CA GLY A 55 10.29 26.61 -12.64
C GLY A 55 9.43 25.57 -13.36
N ASN A 56 8.62 26.00 -14.34
CA ASN A 56 7.78 25.09 -15.11
C ASN A 56 8.57 24.25 -16.11
N VAL A 57 9.70 24.75 -16.65
CA VAL A 57 10.62 23.96 -17.48
C VAL A 57 11.27 22.86 -16.65
N ALA A 58 11.74 23.18 -15.44
CA ALA A 58 12.29 22.17 -14.52
C ALA A 58 11.26 21.08 -14.20
N LEU A 59 10.01 21.48 -13.94
CA LEU A 59 8.91 20.55 -13.72
C LEU A 59 8.60 19.67 -14.94
N LEU A 60 8.65 20.24 -16.15
CA LEU A 60 8.42 19.52 -17.41
C LEU A 60 9.50 18.46 -17.65
N ILE A 61 10.76 18.80 -17.42
CA ILE A 61 11.90 17.86 -17.47
C ILE A 61 11.68 16.74 -16.44
N GLY A 62 11.31 17.12 -15.23
CA GLY A 62 10.96 16.21 -14.14
C GLY A 62 9.90 15.17 -14.52
N LEU A 63 8.76 15.63 -15.03
CA LEU A 63 7.69 14.76 -15.54
C LEU A 63 8.13 13.94 -16.76
N HIS A 64 9.04 14.46 -17.58
CA HIS A 64 9.60 13.70 -18.68
C HIS A 64 10.40 12.50 -18.19
N LEU A 65 11.34 12.73 -17.27
CA LEU A 65 12.15 11.69 -16.65
C LEU A 65 11.29 10.69 -15.87
N ALA A 66 10.32 11.18 -15.08
CA ALA A 66 9.41 10.32 -14.32
C ALA A 66 8.57 9.38 -15.19
N SER A 67 8.25 9.80 -16.43
CA SER A 67 7.47 8.99 -17.38
C SER A 67 8.29 7.92 -18.12
N GLN A 68 9.58 7.80 -17.85
CA GLN A 68 10.41 6.76 -18.45
C GLN A 68 10.10 5.39 -17.83
N PRO A 69 10.05 4.32 -18.64
CA PRO A 69 9.84 2.97 -18.12
C PRO A 69 10.99 2.51 -17.22
N ALA A 70 10.83 1.36 -16.58
CA ALA A 70 11.89 0.72 -15.81
C ALA A 70 13.09 0.37 -16.71
N ASP A 71 14.30 0.52 -16.16
CA ASP A 71 15.56 0.21 -16.85
C ASP A 71 16.48 -0.67 -15.99
N ALA A 72 17.75 -0.81 -16.38
CA ALA A 72 18.71 -1.65 -15.67
C ALA A 72 18.96 -1.19 -14.22
N ASN A 73 18.97 0.12 -13.97
CA ASN A 73 19.34 0.73 -12.69
C ASN A 73 18.11 1.23 -11.89
N HIS A 74 16.94 1.30 -12.53
CA HIS A 74 15.66 1.70 -11.95
C HIS A 74 14.61 0.62 -12.24
N LYS A 75 14.71 -0.52 -11.56
CA LYS A 75 13.81 -1.68 -11.75
C LYS A 75 12.34 -1.38 -11.45
N PHE A 76 12.08 -0.43 -10.55
CA PHE A 76 10.72 0.03 -10.23
C PHE A 76 10.24 1.19 -11.12
N GLY A 77 11.06 1.64 -12.08
CA GLY A 77 10.78 2.82 -12.89
C GLY A 77 11.21 4.13 -12.25
N HIS A 78 10.93 5.22 -12.95
CA HIS A 78 11.44 6.56 -12.63
C HIS A 78 10.45 7.45 -11.85
N TRP A 79 9.35 6.88 -11.37
CA TRP A 79 8.22 7.59 -10.77
C TRP A 79 8.58 8.56 -9.65
N LYS A 80 9.54 8.22 -8.78
CA LYS A 80 9.98 9.10 -7.67
C LYS A 80 10.55 10.44 -8.16
N ILE A 81 10.98 10.53 -9.42
CA ILE A 81 11.44 11.79 -10.01
C ILE A 81 10.30 12.83 -10.02
N GLU A 82 9.03 12.42 -10.09
CA GLU A 82 7.90 13.34 -9.98
C GLU A 82 7.89 14.07 -8.63
N ASP A 83 8.07 13.34 -7.53
CA ASP A 83 8.10 13.92 -6.19
C ASP A 83 9.37 14.76 -5.97
N LEU A 84 10.51 14.32 -6.54
CA LEU A 84 11.73 15.12 -6.56
C LEU A 84 11.54 16.45 -7.30
N SER A 85 10.82 16.42 -8.42
CA SER A 85 10.52 17.62 -9.21
C SER A 85 9.61 18.57 -8.44
N SER A 86 8.61 18.03 -7.75
CA SER A 86 7.74 18.79 -6.83
C SER A 86 8.53 19.44 -5.70
N LEU A 87 9.52 18.71 -5.15
CA LEU A 87 10.42 19.21 -4.11
C LEU A 87 11.28 20.37 -4.64
N ILE A 88 11.87 20.22 -5.83
CA ILE A 88 12.65 21.29 -6.47
C ILE A 88 11.78 22.54 -6.72
N THR A 89 10.56 22.36 -7.22
CA THR A 89 9.60 23.46 -7.39
C THR A 89 9.32 24.16 -6.06
N SER A 90 9.17 23.42 -4.95
CA SER A 90 8.97 24.04 -3.64
C SER A 90 10.14 24.90 -3.18
N PHE A 91 11.39 24.52 -3.52
CA PHE A 91 12.56 25.34 -3.23
C PHE A 91 12.58 26.62 -4.07
N ILE A 92 12.23 26.55 -5.35
CA ILE A 92 12.09 27.74 -6.21
C ILE A 92 11.03 28.68 -5.62
N MET A 93 9.87 28.15 -5.22
CA MET A 93 8.82 28.92 -4.57
C MET A 93 9.27 29.55 -3.23
N PHE A 94 10.09 28.86 -2.44
CA PHE A 94 10.68 29.45 -1.23
C PHE A 94 11.61 30.61 -1.58
N LEU A 95 12.48 30.46 -2.58
CA LEU A 95 13.38 31.54 -3.01
C LEU A 95 12.59 32.79 -3.42
N VAL A 96 11.56 32.61 -4.25
CA VAL A 96 10.66 33.71 -4.66
C VAL A 96 9.92 34.29 -3.45
N GLY A 97 9.36 33.44 -2.58
CA GLY A 97 8.65 33.88 -1.38
C GLY A 97 9.53 34.69 -0.41
N PHE A 98 10.79 34.27 -0.20
CA PHE A 98 11.75 35.02 0.62
C PHE A 98 12.19 36.32 -0.04
N GLN A 99 12.37 36.34 -1.37
CA GLN A 99 12.65 37.56 -2.11
C GLN A 99 11.52 38.59 -1.94
N VAL A 100 10.27 38.16 -2.11
CA VAL A 100 9.08 39.02 -1.90
C VAL A 100 8.99 39.48 -0.44
N LEU A 101 9.30 38.61 0.54
CA LEU A 101 9.35 38.98 1.95
C LEU A 101 10.36 40.10 2.22
N ILE A 102 11.59 39.94 1.71
CA ILE A 102 12.66 40.92 1.89
C ILE A 102 12.27 42.26 1.27
N GLN A 103 11.74 42.25 0.04
CA GLN A 103 11.26 43.45 -0.65
C GLN A 103 10.11 44.12 0.12
N THR A 104 9.17 43.34 0.65
CA THR A 104 8.05 43.84 1.46
C THR A 104 8.56 44.51 2.74
N LEU A 105 9.49 43.88 3.47
CA LEU A 105 10.08 44.45 4.68
C LEU A 105 10.86 45.73 4.38
N GLN A 106 11.67 45.74 3.31
CA GLN A 106 12.41 46.93 2.88
C GLN A 106 11.48 48.08 2.53
N SER A 107 10.39 47.83 1.81
CA SER A 107 9.36 48.84 1.49
C SER A 107 8.72 49.43 2.76
N ILE A 108 8.38 48.57 3.72
CA ILE A 108 7.80 48.99 5.01
C ILE A 108 8.78 49.88 5.80
N PHE A 109 10.06 49.49 5.91
CA PHE A 109 11.06 50.23 6.69
C PHE A 109 11.54 51.51 6.01
N SER A 110 11.70 51.50 4.69
CA SER A 110 12.12 52.69 3.93
C SER A 110 11.01 53.72 3.76
N GLY A 111 9.76 53.36 4.05
CA GLY A 111 8.61 54.22 3.82
C GLY A 111 8.36 54.49 2.34
N GLN A 112 8.93 53.69 1.44
CA GLN A 112 8.66 53.78 0.00
C GLN A 112 7.16 53.67 -0.26
N GLN A 113 6.63 54.61 -1.03
CA GLN A 113 5.26 54.53 -1.50
C GLN A 113 5.21 53.76 -2.81
N THR A 114 4.20 52.90 -2.95
CA THR A 114 3.88 52.21 -4.19
C THR A 114 3.70 53.26 -5.29
N GLN A 115 4.42 53.12 -6.41
CA GLN A 115 4.23 54.01 -7.54
C GLN A 115 2.81 53.85 -8.07
N ILE A 116 2.11 54.98 -8.25
CA ILE A 116 0.77 54.98 -8.81
C ILE A 116 0.89 54.68 -10.31
N ASP A 117 0.53 53.47 -10.70
CA ASP A 117 0.61 52.96 -12.06
C ASP A 117 -0.73 52.35 -12.50
N PRO A 118 -1.70 53.16 -12.92
CA PRO A 118 -3.05 52.70 -13.26
C PRO A 118 -3.06 51.65 -14.37
N PHE A 119 -2.13 51.75 -15.32
CA PHE A 119 -1.99 50.75 -16.39
C PHE A 119 -1.47 49.43 -15.84
N GLY A 120 -0.52 49.47 -14.91
CA GLY A 120 -0.04 48.29 -14.20
C GLY A 120 -1.11 47.57 -13.41
N ALA A 121 -2.00 48.30 -12.74
CA ALA A 121 -3.13 47.69 -12.04
C ALA A 121 -4.08 46.94 -13.00
N ILE A 122 -4.40 47.52 -14.17
CA ILE A 122 -5.26 46.87 -15.16
C ILE A 122 -4.60 45.62 -15.72
N VAL A 123 -3.32 45.72 -16.09
CA VAL A 123 -2.55 44.58 -16.63
C VAL A 123 -2.39 43.48 -15.57
N GLY A 124 -2.20 43.84 -14.31
CA GLY A 124 -2.15 42.90 -13.19
C GLY A 124 -3.48 42.16 -12.97
N ILE A 125 -4.62 42.83 -13.09
CA ILE A 125 -5.95 42.18 -13.04
C ILE A 125 -6.12 41.18 -14.19
N ILE A 126 -5.73 41.56 -15.41
CA ILE A 126 -5.79 40.68 -16.58
C ILE A 126 -4.86 39.48 -16.39
N SER A 127 -3.64 39.70 -15.88
CA SER A 127 -2.69 38.64 -15.53
C SER A 127 -3.28 37.68 -14.51
N ALA A 128 -3.85 38.20 -13.42
CA ALA A 128 -4.50 37.40 -12.39
C ALA A 128 -5.63 36.53 -12.95
N PHE A 129 -6.44 37.08 -13.86
CA PHE A 129 -7.52 36.34 -14.51
C PHE A 129 -6.98 35.20 -15.40
N ILE A 130 -5.98 35.47 -16.22
CA ILE A 130 -5.33 34.45 -17.06
C ILE A 130 -4.74 33.34 -16.19
N MET A 131 -4.04 33.70 -15.13
CA MET A 131 -3.42 32.73 -14.22
C MET A 131 -4.44 31.92 -13.42
N LEU A 132 -5.59 32.51 -13.11
CA LEU A 132 -6.71 31.76 -12.53
C LEU A 132 -7.26 30.71 -13.52
N LEU A 133 -7.36 31.03 -14.82
CA LEU A 133 -7.75 30.06 -15.83
C LEU A 133 -6.73 28.91 -15.93
N VAL A 134 -5.43 29.22 -15.98
CA VAL A 134 -4.35 28.23 -15.98
C VAL A 134 -4.40 27.37 -14.72
N TYR A 135 -4.59 27.98 -13.55
CA TYR A 135 -4.79 27.28 -12.29
C TYR A 135 -5.95 26.28 -12.38
N THR A 136 -7.12 26.72 -12.83
CA THR A 136 -8.29 25.82 -12.90
C THR A 136 -8.06 24.65 -13.86
N PHE A 137 -7.40 24.89 -14.99
CA PHE A 137 -7.00 23.85 -15.94
C PHE A 137 -6.05 22.83 -15.28
N ASN A 138 -4.94 23.30 -14.69
CA ASN A 138 -3.95 22.45 -14.04
C ASN A 138 -4.51 21.73 -12.80
N LYS A 139 -5.41 22.37 -12.06
CA LYS A 139 -6.07 21.76 -10.90
C LYS A 139 -7.02 20.64 -11.31
N ARG A 140 -7.76 20.80 -12.41
CA ARG A 140 -8.62 19.74 -12.96
C ARG A 140 -7.78 18.60 -13.53
N LEU A 141 -6.73 18.93 -14.29
CA LEU A 141 -5.85 17.93 -14.88
C LEU A 141 -5.09 17.13 -13.80
N SER A 142 -4.52 17.79 -12.79
CA SER A 142 -3.82 17.11 -11.68
C SER A 142 -4.71 16.13 -10.93
N LYS A 143 -5.97 16.50 -10.66
CA LYS A 143 -6.94 15.57 -10.04
C LYS A 143 -7.23 14.37 -10.93
N ARG A 144 -7.32 14.58 -12.25
CA ARG A 144 -7.61 13.52 -13.22
C ARG A 144 -6.47 12.52 -13.36
N VAL A 145 -5.22 13.00 -13.41
CA VAL A 145 -4.03 12.16 -13.61
C VAL A 145 -3.30 11.79 -12.31
N LYS A 146 -3.83 12.24 -11.16
CA LYS A 146 -3.27 12.03 -9.80
C LYS A 146 -1.81 12.48 -9.62
N SER A 147 -1.35 13.48 -10.39
CA SER A 147 0.04 13.96 -10.37
C SER A 147 0.33 14.93 -9.23
N SER A 148 1.33 14.63 -8.40
CA SER A 148 1.81 15.49 -7.31
C SER A 148 2.50 16.75 -7.87
N ALA A 149 3.32 16.57 -8.90
CA ALA A 149 4.00 17.63 -9.64
C ALA A 149 3.01 18.65 -10.21
N LEU A 150 1.93 18.18 -10.83
CA LEU A 150 0.93 19.08 -11.39
C LEU A 150 0.07 19.76 -10.32
N VAL A 151 -0.11 19.15 -9.15
CA VAL A 151 -0.71 19.84 -8.00
C VAL A 151 0.19 21.00 -7.55
N ALA A 152 1.51 20.78 -7.47
CA ALA A 152 2.47 21.84 -7.13
C ALA A 152 2.39 23.00 -8.13
N ALA A 153 2.48 22.73 -9.44
CA ALA A 153 2.31 23.75 -10.48
C ALA A 153 0.97 24.49 -10.39
N SER A 154 -0.14 23.78 -10.13
CA SER A 154 -1.43 24.47 -9.98
C SER A 154 -1.41 25.44 -8.80
N LYS A 155 -0.82 25.06 -7.67
CA LYS A 155 -0.71 25.93 -6.49
C LYS A 155 0.18 27.14 -6.75
N ASP A 156 1.25 26.95 -7.50
CA ASP A 156 2.14 28.02 -7.96
C ASP A 156 1.38 29.03 -8.85
N ASN A 157 0.62 28.54 -9.84
CA ASN A 157 -0.22 29.39 -10.69
C ASN A 157 -1.29 30.17 -9.89
N LEU A 158 -1.86 29.55 -8.85
CA LEU A 158 -2.79 30.23 -7.95
C LEU A 158 -2.06 31.31 -7.14
N SER A 159 -0.84 31.03 -6.68
CA SER A 159 -0.02 31.99 -5.95
C SER A 159 0.27 33.21 -6.81
N ASP A 160 0.62 33.02 -8.08
CA ASP A 160 0.85 34.13 -9.01
C ASP A 160 -0.42 34.93 -9.32
N ALA A 161 -1.57 34.24 -9.48
CA ALA A 161 -2.85 34.92 -9.64
C ALA A 161 -3.20 35.82 -8.43
N VAL A 162 -2.95 35.32 -7.22
CA VAL A 162 -3.17 36.06 -5.96
C VAL A 162 -2.20 37.24 -5.84
N THR A 163 -0.93 37.04 -6.20
CA THR A 163 0.08 38.10 -6.19
C THR A 163 -0.26 39.20 -7.19
N SER A 164 -0.55 38.85 -8.45
CA SER A 164 -0.94 39.79 -9.51
C SER A 164 -2.18 40.61 -9.10
N LEU A 165 -3.20 39.96 -8.52
CA LEU A 165 -4.40 40.63 -8.03
C LEU A 165 -4.10 41.54 -6.84
N GLY A 166 -3.29 41.06 -5.90
CA GLY A 166 -2.88 41.79 -4.71
C GLY A 166 -2.11 43.08 -5.05
N THR A 167 -1.13 42.99 -5.96
CA THR A 167 -0.40 44.15 -6.47
C THR A 167 -1.33 45.14 -7.15
N SER A 168 -2.32 44.66 -7.92
CA SER A 168 -3.31 45.54 -8.57
C SER A 168 -4.17 46.28 -7.54
N VAL A 169 -4.64 45.58 -6.51
CA VAL A 169 -5.41 46.18 -5.39
C VAL A 169 -4.55 47.18 -4.62
N ALA A 170 -3.27 46.88 -4.41
CA ALA A 170 -2.32 47.78 -3.76
C ALA A 170 -2.13 49.09 -4.55
N ILE A 171 -1.94 49.02 -5.87
CA ILE A 171 -1.82 50.21 -6.71
C ILE A 171 -3.09 51.07 -6.66
N VAL A 172 -4.27 50.44 -6.73
CA VAL A 172 -5.55 51.15 -6.58
C VAL A 172 -5.68 51.78 -5.19
N ALA A 173 -5.32 51.07 -4.13
CA ALA A 173 -5.36 51.62 -2.77
C ALA A 173 -4.37 52.79 -2.57
N ALA A 174 -3.19 52.72 -3.20
CA ALA A 174 -2.22 53.81 -3.21
C ALA A 174 -2.80 55.07 -3.89
N SER A 175 -3.55 54.91 -4.99
CA SER A 175 -4.25 56.02 -5.64
C SER A 175 -5.32 56.69 -4.75
N LEU A 176 -5.89 55.94 -3.79
CA LEU A 176 -6.85 56.43 -2.81
C LEU A 176 -6.19 56.96 -1.52
N GLN A 177 -4.86 57.10 -1.50
CA GLN A 177 -4.07 57.53 -0.34
C GLN A 177 -4.21 56.59 0.87
N LEU A 178 -4.39 55.28 0.63
CA LEU A 178 -4.48 54.23 1.65
C LEU A 178 -3.26 53.28 1.60
N PRO A 179 -2.03 53.77 1.84
CA PRO A 179 -0.80 52.97 1.69
C PRO A 179 -0.67 51.83 2.72
N ILE A 180 -1.47 51.85 3.79
CA ILE A 180 -1.51 50.76 4.79
C ILE A 180 -2.04 49.47 4.15
N ILE A 181 -2.97 49.57 3.19
CA ILE A 181 -3.57 48.41 2.53
C ILE A 181 -2.53 47.63 1.73
N ASP A 182 -1.64 48.32 1.01
CA ASP A 182 -0.54 47.70 0.26
C ASP A 182 0.35 46.84 1.17
N ARG A 183 0.78 47.41 2.31
CA ARG A 183 1.64 46.70 3.28
C ARG A 183 0.98 45.45 3.84
N ILE A 184 -0.31 45.53 4.18
CA ILE A 184 -1.06 44.38 4.71
C ILE A 184 -1.21 43.32 3.62
N ALA A 185 -1.56 43.73 2.39
CA ALA A 185 -1.69 42.81 1.26
C ALA A 185 -0.38 42.07 0.97
N ALA A 186 0.74 42.78 0.92
CA ALA A 186 2.07 42.21 0.67
C ALA A 186 2.46 41.17 1.74
N ILE A 187 2.17 41.43 3.02
CA ILE A 187 2.40 40.46 4.11
C ILE A 187 1.55 39.20 3.93
N ILE A 188 0.25 39.36 3.62
CA ILE A 188 -0.68 38.24 3.43
C ILE A 188 -0.24 37.37 2.24
N ILE A 189 0.10 38.00 1.11
CA ILE A 189 0.56 37.31 -0.11
C ILE A 189 1.84 36.54 0.18
N THR A 190 2.81 37.18 0.83
CA THR A 190 4.08 36.54 1.22
C THR A 190 3.84 35.31 2.09
N PHE A 191 2.98 35.43 3.10
CA PHE A 191 2.62 34.29 3.96
C PHE A 191 1.97 33.17 3.15
N PHE A 192 1.07 33.49 2.22
CA PHE A 192 0.41 32.52 1.36
C PHE A 192 1.41 31.76 0.46
N ILE A 193 2.37 32.46 -0.15
CA ILE A 193 3.44 31.86 -0.98
C ILE A 193 4.27 30.89 -0.13
N LEU A 194 4.81 31.36 1.00
CA LEU A 194 5.67 30.55 1.87
C LEU A 194 4.96 29.34 2.46
N LYS A 195 3.69 29.51 2.87
CA LYS A 195 2.88 28.39 3.38
C LYS A 195 2.62 27.35 2.29
N THR A 196 2.36 27.80 1.06
CA THR A 196 2.14 26.92 -0.08
C THR A 196 3.39 26.13 -0.43
N ALA A 197 4.56 26.80 -0.47
CA ALA A 197 5.86 26.17 -0.67
C ALA A 197 6.13 25.12 0.42
N PHE A 198 5.90 25.47 1.69
CA PHE A 198 6.06 24.56 2.82
C PHE A 198 5.16 23.32 2.73
N ASP A 199 3.91 23.47 2.31
CA ASP A 199 3.01 22.33 2.16
C ASP A 199 3.44 21.37 1.04
N ILE A 200 3.97 21.91 -0.06
CA ILE A 200 4.52 21.10 -1.16
C ILE A 200 5.81 20.40 -0.70
N PHE A 201 6.68 21.12 -0.01
CA PHE A 201 7.92 20.59 0.57
C PHE A 201 7.62 19.42 1.51
N MET A 202 6.74 19.62 2.51
CA MET A 202 6.41 18.59 3.48
C MET A 202 5.78 17.36 2.82
N LYS A 203 4.89 17.56 1.85
CA LYS A 203 4.26 16.45 1.13
C LYS A 203 5.27 15.67 0.28
N SER A 204 6.16 16.37 -0.42
CA SER A 204 7.15 15.74 -1.31
C SER A 204 8.23 15.02 -0.49
N SER A 205 8.69 15.64 0.61
CA SER A 205 9.64 15.03 1.54
C SER A 205 9.05 13.78 2.20
N PHE A 206 7.79 13.85 2.65
CA PHE A 206 7.08 12.68 3.20
C PHE A 206 6.98 11.53 2.18
N SER A 207 6.68 11.81 0.92
CA SER A 207 6.64 10.78 -0.14
C SER A 207 8.04 10.20 -0.40
N LEU A 208 9.06 11.05 -0.55
CA LEU A 208 10.43 10.63 -0.84
C LEU A 208 11.05 9.80 0.29
N SER A 209 10.68 10.06 1.55
CA SER A 209 11.10 9.27 2.72
C SER A 209 10.32 7.97 2.91
N ASP A 210 9.53 7.54 1.92
CA ASP A 210 8.62 6.38 1.99
C ASP A 210 7.55 6.51 3.11
N GLY A 211 7.17 7.75 3.43
CA GLY A 211 6.07 8.03 4.34
C GLY A 211 4.73 7.58 3.76
N PHE A 212 3.90 6.96 4.59
CA PHE A 212 2.60 6.43 4.18
C PHE A 212 1.54 6.62 5.26
N ASP A 213 0.29 6.88 4.85
CA ASP A 213 -0.79 7.18 5.78
C ASP A 213 -1.33 5.91 6.44
N SER A 214 -1.16 5.81 7.76
CA SER A 214 -1.61 4.67 8.58
C SER A 214 -3.12 4.43 8.52
N ARG A 215 -3.93 5.44 8.16
CA ARG A 215 -5.38 5.26 7.95
C ARG A 215 -5.70 4.38 6.76
N HIS A 216 -4.86 4.40 5.72
CA HIS A 216 -4.99 3.51 4.58
C HIS A 216 -4.62 2.07 4.96
N LEU A 217 -3.51 1.88 5.67
CA LEU A 217 -3.08 0.58 6.20
C LEU A 217 -4.17 -0.10 7.04
N LYS A 218 -4.83 0.64 7.94
CA LYS A 218 -5.96 0.11 8.73
C LYS A 218 -7.17 -0.31 7.88
N LYS A 219 -7.38 0.30 6.71
CA LYS A 219 -8.46 -0.10 5.78
C LYS A 219 -8.09 -1.38 5.04
N TYR A 220 -6.83 -1.51 4.63
CA TYR A 220 -6.32 -2.70 3.94
C TYR A 220 -6.40 -3.91 4.86
N GLU A 221 -5.87 -3.79 6.08
CA GLU A 221 -5.95 -4.83 7.12
C GLU A 221 -7.39 -5.30 7.35
N LYS A 222 -8.34 -4.38 7.52
CA LYS A 222 -9.77 -4.74 7.68
C LYS A 222 -10.38 -5.45 6.49
N ALA A 223 -9.88 -5.22 5.28
CA ALA A 223 -10.35 -5.89 4.08
C ALA A 223 -9.72 -7.29 3.97
N ILE A 224 -8.41 -7.40 4.21
CA ILE A 224 -7.64 -8.65 4.19
C ILE A 224 -8.20 -9.65 5.21
N LEU A 225 -8.46 -9.22 6.45
CA LEU A 225 -8.96 -10.09 7.52
C LEU A 225 -10.37 -10.66 7.28
N LYS A 226 -11.06 -10.26 6.20
CA LYS A 226 -12.33 -10.89 5.79
C LYS A 226 -12.10 -12.16 4.96
N ILE A 227 -10.90 -12.36 4.43
CA ILE A 227 -10.58 -13.55 3.64
C ILE A 227 -10.37 -14.73 4.60
N PRO A 228 -11.07 -15.86 4.41
CA PRO A 228 -10.91 -17.04 5.26
C PRO A 228 -9.46 -17.53 5.29
N LYS A 229 -9.07 -18.17 6.41
CA LYS A 229 -7.75 -18.77 6.64
C LYS A 229 -6.59 -17.79 6.84
N ILE A 230 -6.81 -16.48 6.69
CA ILE A 230 -5.90 -15.44 7.21
C ILE A 230 -6.22 -15.22 8.69
N VAL A 231 -5.23 -15.43 9.55
CA VAL A 231 -5.37 -15.30 11.01
C VAL A 231 -5.10 -13.86 11.44
N ALA A 232 -4.02 -13.28 10.92
CA ALA A 232 -3.61 -11.92 11.26
C ALA A 232 -2.81 -11.27 10.12
N VAL A 233 -2.77 -9.93 10.13
CA VAL A 233 -1.80 -9.14 9.38
C VAL A 233 -0.71 -8.73 10.36
N LYS A 234 0.40 -9.46 10.38
CA LYS A 234 1.47 -9.26 11.36
C LYS A 234 2.17 -7.93 11.17
N SER A 235 2.44 -7.57 9.93
CA SER A 235 2.99 -6.27 9.58
C SER A 235 2.57 -5.84 8.19
N GLN A 236 2.52 -4.53 7.98
CA GLN A 236 2.26 -3.93 6.68
C GLN A 236 3.06 -2.64 6.57
N ARG A 237 3.71 -2.45 5.43
CA ARG A 237 4.45 -1.24 5.09
C ARG A 237 3.95 -0.75 3.75
N GLY A 238 3.57 0.52 3.67
CA GLY A 238 3.20 1.15 2.42
C GLY A 238 4.21 2.20 2.02
N ARG A 239 4.32 2.43 0.72
CA ARG A 239 5.09 3.51 0.12
C ARG A 239 4.42 3.97 -1.16
N THR A 240 4.78 5.18 -1.61
CA THR A 240 4.22 5.76 -2.82
C THR A 240 5.35 6.02 -3.83
N TYR A 241 5.09 5.67 -5.08
CA TYR A 241 5.94 6.01 -6.22
C TYR A 241 5.11 6.90 -7.16
N GLY A 242 5.21 8.22 -6.99
CA GLY A 242 4.35 9.19 -7.69
C GLY A 242 2.89 9.04 -7.28
N SER A 243 2.05 8.47 -8.16
CA SER A 243 0.63 8.21 -7.88
C SER A 243 0.31 6.75 -7.54
N ASN A 244 1.31 5.87 -7.57
CA ASN A 244 1.17 4.43 -7.38
C ASN A 244 1.49 4.03 -5.94
N VAL A 245 0.63 3.19 -5.35
CA VAL A 245 0.83 2.64 -4.00
C VAL A 245 1.48 1.27 -4.10
N TYR A 246 2.54 1.07 -3.33
CA TYR A 246 3.22 -0.21 -3.16
C TYR A 246 3.08 -0.67 -1.72
N LEU A 247 2.82 -1.95 -1.51
CA LEU A 247 2.65 -2.54 -0.19
C LEU A 247 3.58 -3.74 0.00
N ASP A 248 4.21 -3.81 1.17
CA ASP A 248 4.80 -5.05 1.67
C ASP A 248 3.93 -5.53 2.84
N ILE A 249 3.47 -6.76 2.83
CA ILE A 249 2.57 -7.32 3.84
C ILE A 249 3.11 -8.65 4.35
N VAL A 250 3.06 -8.85 5.66
CA VAL A 250 3.28 -10.15 6.29
C VAL A 250 1.95 -10.68 6.80
N LEU A 251 1.51 -11.80 6.24
CA LEU A 251 0.27 -12.47 6.62
C LEU A 251 0.57 -13.70 7.48
N GLU A 252 -0.14 -13.82 8.58
CA GLU A 252 -0.16 -15.05 9.38
C GLU A 252 -1.32 -15.92 8.93
N MET A 253 -1.01 -17.16 8.56
CA MET A 253 -1.98 -18.11 8.02
C MET A 253 -1.86 -19.46 8.71
N ASN A 254 -2.88 -20.31 8.57
CA ASN A 254 -2.85 -21.63 9.18
C ASN A 254 -1.62 -22.44 8.69
N PRO A 255 -0.75 -22.97 9.58
CA PRO A 255 0.43 -23.75 9.22
C PRO A 255 0.13 -25.03 8.43
N ASP A 256 -1.12 -25.49 8.46
CA ASP A 256 -1.56 -26.65 7.71
C ASP A 256 -1.74 -26.40 6.22
N LEU A 257 -1.76 -25.15 5.75
CA LEU A 257 -1.97 -24.88 4.34
C LEU A 257 -0.77 -25.36 3.53
N SER A 258 -1.06 -25.98 2.38
CA SER A 258 -0.02 -26.23 1.39
C SER A 258 0.45 -24.90 0.78
N VAL A 259 1.66 -24.90 0.21
CA VAL A 259 2.21 -23.72 -0.51
C VAL A 259 1.27 -23.26 -1.64
N TYR A 260 0.59 -24.21 -2.29
CA TYR A 260 -0.39 -23.90 -3.33
C TYR A 260 -1.62 -23.17 -2.76
N GLU A 261 -2.17 -23.66 -1.64
CA GLU A 261 -3.33 -23.02 -1.00
C GLU A 261 -2.99 -21.64 -0.44
N SER A 262 -1.81 -21.48 0.16
CA SER A 262 -1.39 -20.17 0.66
C SER A 262 -1.19 -19.19 -0.48
N HIS A 263 -0.56 -19.60 -1.60
CA HIS A 263 -0.39 -18.76 -2.79
C HIS A 263 -1.73 -18.33 -3.41
N ALA A 264 -2.70 -19.24 -3.52
CA ALA A 264 -4.02 -18.90 -4.04
C ALA A 264 -4.76 -17.86 -3.16
N ILE A 265 -4.45 -17.80 -1.86
CA ILE A 265 -4.97 -16.77 -0.95
C ILE A 265 -4.21 -15.45 -1.12
N THR A 266 -2.89 -15.48 -1.35
CA THR A 266 -2.13 -14.26 -1.64
C THR A 266 -2.61 -13.59 -2.92
N GLU A 267 -2.89 -14.35 -3.99
CA GLU A 267 -3.49 -13.80 -5.22
C GLU A 267 -4.85 -13.14 -4.98
N GLN A 268 -5.69 -13.73 -4.11
CA GLN A 268 -6.97 -13.11 -3.71
C GLN A 268 -6.77 -11.79 -2.96
N VAL A 269 -5.76 -11.71 -2.09
CA VAL A 269 -5.40 -10.46 -1.39
C VAL A 269 -4.92 -9.41 -2.39
N GLU A 270 -4.06 -9.80 -3.33
CA GLU A 270 -3.54 -8.90 -4.37
C GLU A 270 -4.68 -8.32 -5.22
N GLN A 271 -5.58 -9.17 -5.70
CA GLN A 271 -6.74 -8.77 -6.49
C GLN A 271 -7.66 -7.83 -5.69
N LEU A 272 -7.99 -8.19 -4.45
CA LEU A 272 -8.82 -7.38 -3.57
C LEU A 272 -8.25 -5.96 -3.39
N LEU A 273 -6.96 -5.87 -3.10
CA LEU A 273 -6.30 -4.59 -2.84
C LEU A 273 -6.12 -3.75 -4.10
N SER A 274 -5.85 -4.39 -5.23
CA SER A 274 -5.80 -3.72 -6.54
C SER A 274 -7.15 -3.14 -6.94
N GLU A 275 -8.22 -3.94 -6.89
CA GLU A 275 -9.55 -3.52 -7.36
C GLU A 275 -10.21 -2.51 -6.42
N GLN A 276 -10.19 -2.76 -5.11
CA GLN A 276 -10.93 -1.93 -4.15
C GLN A 276 -10.16 -0.66 -3.73
N PHE A 277 -8.83 -0.72 -3.71
CA PHE A 277 -8.00 0.35 -3.15
C PHE A 277 -7.02 0.95 -4.16
N SER A 278 -6.97 0.46 -5.40
CA SER A 278 -6.02 0.91 -6.43
C SER A 278 -4.55 0.80 -5.97
N VAL A 279 -4.23 -0.26 -5.23
CA VAL A 279 -2.84 -0.61 -4.93
C VAL A 279 -2.22 -1.15 -6.21
N TYR A 280 -1.05 -0.64 -6.57
CA TYR A 280 -0.43 -0.94 -7.86
C TYR A 280 0.36 -2.25 -7.83
N ASP A 281 1.10 -2.48 -6.75
CA ASP A 281 1.97 -3.65 -6.60
C ASP A 281 2.10 -4.03 -5.12
N ILE A 282 2.18 -5.32 -4.83
CA ILE A 282 2.10 -5.88 -3.49
C ILE A 282 3.08 -7.04 -3.37
N ASP A 283 3.92 -7.02 -2.34
CA ASP A 283 4.73 -8.16 -1.94
C ASP A 283 4.14 -8.77 -0.66
N ILE A 284 3.80 -10.07 -0.72
CA ILE A 284 3.16 -10.78 0.38
C ILE A 284 4.08 -11.89 0.89
N HIS A 285 4.59 -11.71 2.11
CA HIS A 285 5.26 -12.76 2.85
C HIS A 285 4.24 -13.52 3.72
N VAL A 286 4.23 -14.85 3.60
CA VAL A 286 3.36 -15.72 4.39
C VAL A 286 4.16 -16.35 5.53
N GLU A 287 3.71 -16.12 6.76
CA GLU A 287 4.22 -16.78 7.95
C GLU A 287 3.16 -17.74 8.51
N PRO A 288 3.59 -18.89 9.08
CA PRO A 288 2.68 -19.76 9.82
C PRO A 288 2.24 -19.07 11.11
N ALA A 289 0.94 -19.04 11.36
CA ALA A 289 0.40 -18.66 12.65
C ALA A 289 0.87 -19.63 13.74
N VAL A 290 0.86 -19.16 14.99
CA VAL A 290 1.19 -19.99 16.15
C VAL A 290 0.27 -21.22 16.17
N ILE A 291 0.85 -22.41 16.30
CA ILE A 291 0.11 -23.65 16.43
C ILE A 291 -0.70 -23.57 17.74
N PRO A 292 -2.03 -23.76 17.71
CA PRO A 292 -2.85 -23.79 18.92
C PRO A 292 -2.28 -24.74 19.97
N GLU A 293 -2.41 -24.41 21.25
CA GLU A 293 -1.83 -25.20 22.34
C GLU A 293 -2.32 -26.67 22.31
N ASP A 294 -3.57 -26.91 21.94
CA ASP A 294 -4.14 -28.26 21.81
C ASP A 294 -3.56 -29.08 20.66
N GLU A 295 -2.83 -28.43 19.75
CA GLU A 295 -2.19 -29.01 18.58
C GLU A 295 -0.67 -29.17 18.77
N ILE A 296 -0.14 -28.82 19.95
CA ILE A 296 1.18 -29.24 20.42
C ILE A 296 1.19 -30.77 20.55
N PHE A 297 2.31 -31.41 20.14
CA PHE A 297 2.42 -32.87 20.04
C PHE A 297 1.96 -33.62 21.29
N GLU A 298 2.33 -33.16 22.49
CA GLU A 298 1.92 -33.79 23.76
C GLU A 298 0.40 -33.74 24.00
N ASN A 299 -0.24 -32.65 23.62
CA ASN A 299 -1.68 -32.47 23.74
C ASN A 299 -2.42 -33.29 22.68
N VAL A 300 -1.90 -33.32 21.45
CA VAL A 300 -2.39 -34.23 20.40
C VAL A 300 -2.26 -35.69 20.86
N ALA A 301 -1.15 -36.09 21.48
CA ALA A 301 -0.97 -37.44 22.00
C ALA A 301 -2.06 -37.80 23.02
N LYS A 302 -2.35 -36.91 23.97
CA LYS A 302 -3.45 -37.09 24.95
C LYS A 302 -4.83 -37.14 24.28
N LYS A 303 -5.07 -36.27 23.29
CA LYS A 303 -6.32 -36.18 22.51
C LYS A 303 -6.57 -37.47 21.73
N LEU A 304 -5.56 -37.97 21.01
CA LEU A 304 -5.66 -39.21 20.24
C LEU A 304 -5.75 -40.44 21.15
N TYR A 305 -5.01 -40.49 22.26
CA TYR A 305 -5.18 -41.55 23.27
C TYR A 305 -6.61 -41.62 23.80
N ARG A 306 -7.22 -40.47 24.12
CA ARG A 306 -8.63 -40.40 24.52
C ARG A 306 -9.56 -40.87 23.41
N ASN A 307 -9.37 -40.37 22.19
CA ASN A 307 -10.27 -40.67 21.06
C ASN A 307 -10.21 -42.15 20.66
N GLU A 308 -9.03 -42.78 20.70
CA GLU A 308 -8.87 -44.24 20.54
C GLU A 308 -9.76 -45.00 21.54
N LYS A 309 -9.73 -44.62 22.82
CA LYS A 309 -10.58 -45.25 23.83
C LYS A 309 -12.07 -45.05 23.56
N LEU A 310 -12.48 -43.85 23.16
CA LEU A 310 -13.87 -43.54 22.86
C LEU A 310 -14.39 -44.38 21.70
N ILE A 311 -13.60 -44.50 20.62
CA ILE A 311 -13.94 -45.31 19.44
C ILE A 311 -14.03 -46.80 19.81
N LEU A 312 -13.02 -47.33 20.49
CA LEU A 312 -12.96 -48.75 20.85
C LEU A 312 -14.01 -49.17 21.89
N SER A 313 -14.42 -48.24 22.76
CA SER A 313 -15.47 -48.46 23.75
C SER A 313 -16.87 -48.09 23.22
N LYS A 314 -16.95 -47.58 21.98
CA LYS A 314 -18.18 -47.12 21.31
C LYS A 314 -19.05 -46.19 22.19
N VAL A 315 -18.40 -45.22 22.85
CA VAL A 315 -19.08 -44.18 23.64
C VAL A 315 -19.97 -43.32 22.71
N PRO A 316 -21.16 -42.85 23.12
CA PRO A 316 -22.01 -42.01 22.26
C PRO A 316 -21.24 -40.90 21.52
N ASP A 317 -21.60 -40.67 20.27
CA ASP A 317 -21.02 -39.68 19.34
C ASP A 317 -19.56 -39.97 18.86
N TYR A 318 -19.02 -41.17 19.10
CA TYR A 318 -17.65 -41.52 18.68
C TYR A 318 -17.42 -41.49 17.16
N ASP A 319 -18.48 -41.63 16.37
CA ASP A 319 -18.47 -41.67 14.90
C ASP A 319 -17.91 -40.38 14.27
N HIS A 320 -18.02 -39.24 14.97
CA HIS A 320 -17.45 -37.96 14.57
C HIS A 320 -15.91 -37.99 14.47
N TYR A 321 -15.26 -38.90 15.18
CA TYR A 321 -13.80 -39.06 15.16
C TYR A 321 -13.32 -40.03 14.08
N ILE A 322 -14.21 -40.53 13.22
CA ILE A 322 -13.88 -41.51 12.18
C ILE A 322 -14.16 -40.88 10.82
N ALA A 323 -13.18 -40.94 9.92
CA ALA A 323 -13.37 -40.43 8.56
C ALA A 323 -14.30 -41.35 7.76
N LYS A 324 -15.10 -40.79 6.85
CA LYS A 324 -15.93 -41.59 5.92
C LYS A 324 -15.12 -42.56 5.05
N SER A 325 -13.84 -42.24 4.81
CA SER A 325 -12.90 -43.08 4.08
C SER A 325 -12.22 -44.15 4.95
N PHE A 326 -12.68 -44.37 6.18
CA PHE A 326 -12.06 -45.26 7.14
C PHE A 326 -12.04 -46.72 6.66
N GLN A 327 -10.93 -47.40 6.97
CA GLN A 327 -10.77 -48.84 6.76
C GLN A 327 -10.18 -49.50 8.02
N LEU A 328 -10.79 -50.61 8.42
CA LEU A 328 -10.28 -51.52 9.44
C LEU A 328 -9.73 -52.78 8.77
N ILE A 329 -8.56 -53.26 9.18
CA ILE A 329 -8.09 -54.63 8.91
C ILE A 329 -8.04 -55.38 10.24
N ASP A 330 -8.86 -56.41 10.39
CA ASP A 330 -8.91 -57.21 11.61
C ASP A 330 -7.73 -58.20 11.72
N LYS A 331 -7.65 -58.90 12.86
CA LYS A 331 -6.61 -59.89 13.15
C LYS A 331 -6.58 -61.09 12.19
N ASP A 332 -7.70 -61.36 11.52
CA ASP A 332 -7.88 -62.47 10.58
C ASP A 332 -7.70 -62.01 9.11
N GLY A 333 -7.46 -60.71 8.90
CA GLY A 333 -7.22 -60.10 7.60
C GLY A 333 -8.47 -59.59 6.89
N HIS A 334 -9.65 -59.61 7.52
CA HIS A 334 -10.87 -59.06 6.92
C HIS A 334 -10.83 -57.53 6.93
N ILE A 335 -11.27 -56.94 5.83
CA ILE A 335 -11.33 -55.50 5.66
C ILE A 335 -12.77 -55.05 5.91
N SER A 336 -12.95 -54.07 6.81
CA SER A 336 -14.24 -53.42 7.04
C SER A 336 -14.17 -51.93 6.72
N ASN A 337 -15.22 -51.41 6.07
CA ASN A 337 -15.37 -49.98 5.81
C ASN A 337 -16.05 -49.26 7.00
N TYR A 338 -16.25 -47.94 6.87
CA TYR A 338 -16.88 -47.09 7.89
C TYR A 338 -18.21 -47.66 8.41
N GLU A 339 -19.17 -47.98 7.53
CA GLU A 339 -20.51 -48.45 7.92
C GLU A 339 -20.45 -49.83 8.60
N GLU A 340 -19.63 -50.74 8.06
CA GLU A 340 -19.45 -52.07 8.63
C GLU A 340 -18.83 -52.01 10.03
N PHE A 341 -17.85 -51.12 10.23
CA PHE A 341 -17.22 -50.91 11.53
C PHE A 341 -18.19 -50.36 12.58
N LEU A 342 -19.05 -49.39 12.19
CA LEU A 342 -20.05 -48.84 13.10
C LEU A 342 -21.04 -49.91 13.58
N ASN A 343 -21.44 -50.82 12.69
CA ASN A 343 -22.42 -51.89 13.00
C ASN A 343 -21.86 -53.07 13.81
N GLN A 344 -20.54 -53.17 14.02
CA GLN A 344 -19.94 -54.23 14.84
C GLN A 344 -20.31 -54.09 16.32
N ALA A 345 -20.68 -55.16 17.01
CA ALA A 345 -21.02 -55.13 18.44
C ALA A 345 -19.78 -55.26 19.37
N THR A 346 -18.56 -55.20 18.83
CA THR A 346 -17.34 -55.47 19.60
C THR A 346 -16.93 -54.27 20.44
N TYR A 347 -16.73 -54.50 21.73
CA TYR A 347 -16.21 -53.53 22.70
C TYR A 347 -14.85 -53.98 23.20
N TYR A 348 -13.88 -53.07 23.27
CA TYR A 348 -12.56 -53.38 23.83
C TYR A 348 -12.35 -52.68 25.18
N PRO A 349 -11.61 -53.32 26.11
CA PRO A 349 -11.27 -52.70 27.38
C PRO A 349 -10.41 -51.45 27.18
N SER A 350 -10.54 -50.50 28.11
CA SER A 350 -10.03 -49.14 27.96
C SER A 350 -8.56 -48.94 28.36
N ASN A 351 -7.79 -49.99 28.59
CA ASN A 351 -6.41 -49.88 29.10
C ASN A 351 -5.42 -50.37 28.04
N PHE A 352 -4.71 -49.43 27.43
CA PHE A 352 -3.68 -49.70 26.44
C PHE A 352 -2.35 -49.99 27.13
N ASP A 353 -1.69 -51.06 26.70
CA ASP A 353 -0.30 -51.33 27.03
C ASP A 353 0.62 -50.75 25.95
N SER A 354 1.80 -50.24 26.34
CA SER A 354 2.82 -49.75 25.40
C SER A 354 2.31 -48.73 24.36
N PHE A 355 1.41 -47.82 24.75
CA PHE A 355 0.92 -46.78 23.84
C PHE A 355 2.05 -45.87 23.37
N ASN A 356 2.16 -45.72 22.05
CA ASN A 356 3.15 -44.89 21.39
C ASN A 356 2.50 -44.12 20.23
N ILE A 357 3.01 -42.93 19.97
CA ILE A 357 2.56 -42.06 18.89
C ILE A 357 3.79 -41.54 18.15
N GLN A 358 3.76 -41.67 16.82
CA GLN A 358 4.79 -41.17 15.93
C GLN A 358 4.20 -40.13 14.99
N SER A 359 4.85 -38.96 14.88
CA SER A 359 4.46 -37.96 13.90
C SER A 359 5.00 -38.32 12.52
N ILE A 360 4.12 -38.60 11.57
CA ILE A 360 4.47 -38.84 10.17
C ILE A 360 4.56 -37.50 9.42
N SER A 361 3.62 -36.59 9.71
CA SER A 361 3.63 -35.19 9.26
C SER A 361 2.93 -34.31 10.30
N GLN A 362 2.84 -33.00 10.09
CA GLN A 362 2.04 -32.15 10.97
C GLN A 362 0.57 -32.63 11.03
N LYS A 363 0.01 -33.03 9.89
CA LYS A 363 -1.37 -33.51 9.76
C LYS A 363 -1.58 -34.99 10.01
N THR A 364 -0.53 -35.81 10.05
CA THR A 364 -0.68 -37.28 10.14
C THR A 364 0.09 -37.84 11.32
N LYS A 365 -0.62 -38.62 12.15
CA LYS A 365 -0.04 -39.33 13.30
C LYS A 365 -0.27 -40.82 13.14
N LEU A 366 0.76 -41.60 13.45
CA LEU A 366 0.71 -43.04 13.58
C LEU A 366 0.62 -43.36 15.07
N VAL A 367 -0.43 -44.06 15.48
CA VAL A 367 -0.64 -44.47 16.86
C VAL A 367 -0.51 -45.99 16.93
N THR A 368 0.23 -46.50 17.90
CA THR A 368 0.44 -47.93 18.10
C THR A 368 0.29 -48.28 19.57
N TYR A 369 -0.36 -49.40 19.88
CA TYR A 369 -0.51 -49.89 21.25
C TYR A 369 -0.79 -51.39 21.28
N HIS A 370 -0.68 -52.00 22.45
CA HIS A 370 -1.06 -53.38 22.69
C HIS A 370 -2.39 -53.45 23.45
N LEU A 371 -3.28 -54.35 23.00
CA LEU A 371 -4.56 -54.59 23.63
C LEU A 371 -5.03 -56.03 23.34
N ASN A 372 -5.48 -56.74 24.38
CA ASN A 372 -6.00 -58.11 24.28
C ASN A 372 -5.08 -59.09 23.51
N GLY A 373 -3.76 -59.00 23.71
CA GLY A 373 -2.79 -59.85 23.03
C GLY A 373 -2.54 -59.52 21.55
N ASN A 374 -3.08 -58.41 21.05
CA ASN A 374 -2.85 -57.91 19.70
C ASN A 374 -2.11 -56.57 19.71
N HIS A 375 -1.34 -56.32 18.66
CA HIS A 375 -0.75 -55.03 18.33
C HIS A 375 -1.72 -54.26 17.43
N HIS A 376 -2.11 -53.08 17.88
CA HIS A 376 -3.01 -52.17 17.17
C HIS A 376 -2.20 -51.05 16.53
N THR A 377 -2.55 -50.71 15.29
CA THR A 377 -1.93 -49.64 14.52
C THR A 377 -3.01 -48.76 13.92
N SER A 378 -3.02 -47.48 14.25
CA SER A 378 -3.97 -46.49 13.76
C SER A 378 -3.28 -45.36 13.02
N ILE A 379 -3.89 -44.90 11.92
CA ILE A 379 -3.48 -43.67 11.25
C ILE A 379 -4.55 -42.62 11.49
N TRP A 380 -4.13 -41.51 12.09
CA TRP A 380 -4.94 -40.34 12.34
C TRP A 380 -4.53 -39.22 11.40
N ARG A 381 -5.53 -38.53 10.81
CA ARG A 381 -5.30 -37.39 9.92
C ARG A 381 -6.12 -36.17 10.35
N ARG A 382 -5.45 -35.02 10.43
CA ARG A 382 -6.04 -33.72 10.72
C ARG A 382 -6.45 -33.01 9.43
N HIS A 383 -7.71 -32.57 9.38
CA HIS A 383 -8.17 -31.53 8.46
C HIS A 383 -8.57 -30.31 9.30
N GLU A 384 -9.83 -30.21 9.70
CA GLU A 384 -10.27 -29.25 10.74
C GLU A 384 -10.20 -29.87 12.13
N THR A 385 -10.49 -31.18 12.21
CA THR A 385 -10.37 -32.02 13.42
C THR A 385 -9.54 -33.28 13.10
N TRP A 386 -9.10 -33.97 14.15
CA TRP A 386 -8.40 -35.25 14.03
C TRP A 386 -9.40 -36.39 13.83
N CYS A 387 -9.30 -37.09 12.69
CA CYS A 387 -10.12 -38.26 12.40
C CYS A 387 -9.24 -39.51 12.19
N LEU A 388 -9.74 -40.65 12.64
CA LEU A 388 -9.19 -41.97 12.35
C LEU A 388 -9.51 -42.34 10.90
N ILE A 389 -8.48 -42.60 10.10
CA ILE A 389 -8.64 -42.95 8.68
C ILE A 389 -8.31 -44.42 8.39
N PHE A 390 -7.58 -45.07 9.29
CA PHE A 390 -7.18 -46.45 9.14
C PHE A 390 -6.87 -47.09 10.49
N HIS A 391 -7.27 -48.34 10.68
CA HIS A 391 -6.92 -49.14 11.86
C HIS A 391 -6.57 -50.57 11.43
N GLN A 392 -5.54 -51.14 12.06
CA GLN A 392 -5.13 -52.52 11.82
C GLN A 392 -4.85 -53.23 13.15
N ILE A 393 -5.36 -54.46 13.26
CA ILE A 393 -5.14 -55.35 14.40
C ILE A 393 -4.23 -56.49 13.95
N THR A 394 -3.10 -56.68 14.62
CA THR A 394 -2.12 -57.72 14.30
C THR A 394 -1.86 -58.59 15.53
N PRO A 395 -2.03 -59.92 15.48
CA PRO A 395 -1.74 -60.78 16.62
C PRO A 395 -0.27 -60.71 17.07
N ILE A 396 -0.03 -60.67 18.38
CA ILE A 396 1.32 -60.73 18.94
C ILE A 396 1.73 -62.21 19.05
N TYR A 397 2.33 -62.75 18.00
CA TYR A 397 2.87 -64.11 18.03
C TYR A 397 4.17 -64.15 18.84
N GLN A 398 4.14 -64.77 20.02
CA GLN A 398 5.36 -65.14 20.74
C GLN A 398 6.07 -66.27 19.96
N ASN A 399 7.24 -65.95 19.39
CA ASN A 399 8.19 -66.90 18.80
C ASN A 399 7.63 -67.93 17.79
N GLN A 400 7.31 -67.47 16.58
CA GLN A 400 7.46 -68.31 15.39
C GLN A 400 8.49 -67.69 14.43
N SER A 401 9.46 -68.51 14.05
CA SER A 401 10.55 -68.24 13.11
C SER A 401 10.08 -67.38 11.92
N ARG A 402 10.43 -66.08 11.93
CA ARG A 402 10.16 -65.20 10.80
C ARG A 402 11.08 -65.58 9.63
N LYS A 403 10.57 -66.35 8.66
CA LYS A 403 11.18 -66.42 7.33
C LYS A 403 11.00 -65.07 6.64
N HIS A 404 12.03 -64.22 6.66
CA HIS A 404 12.02 -62.96 5.90
C HIS A 404 12.05 -63.26 4.40
N HIS A 405 10.94 -63.06 3.69
CA HIS A 405 10.89 -63.17 2.22
C HIS A 405 11.23 -61.85 1.50
N TYR A 406 11.49 -60.76 2.22
CA TYR A 406 11.97 -59.52 1.62
C TYR A 406 12.66 -58.63 2.66
N ARG A 407 13.65 -57.87 2.17
CA ARG A 407 14.45 -56.87 2.90
C ARG A 407 14.19 -55.52 2.26
N ILE A 408 13.60 -54.58 3.00
CA ILE A 408 13.43 -53.19 2.55
C ILE A 408 14.71 -52.43 2.91
N ILE A 409 15.33 -51.80 1.90
CA ILE A 409 16.48 -50.91 2.06
C ILE A 409 15.91 -49.48 2.18
N LYS A 410 16.31 -48.74 3.23
CA LYS A 410 16.06 -47.29 3.30
C LYS A 410 17.08 -46.56 2.43
N SER A 411 16.60 -45.65 1.57
CA SER A 411 17.36 -44.47 1.14
C SER A 411 17.23 -43.39 2.19
#